data_AF-A0A1J5FIV9-F1
#
_entry.id   AF-A0A1J5FIV9-F1
#
_cell.length_a   1.000
_cell.length_b   1.000
_cell.length_c   1.000
_cell.angle_alpha   90.00
_cell.angle_beta   90.00
_cell.angle_gamma   90.00
#
_symmetry.space_group_name_H-M   'P 1'
#
loop_
_entity.id
_entity.type
_entity.pdbx_description
1 polymer ?
#
loop_
_entity_poly.entity_id
_entity_poly.type
_entity_poly.pdbx_seq_one_letter_code
_entity_poly.pdbx_strand_id
1 'polypeptide(L)'
;MKNNTKGSALIISMFVTIIIIIIAIYLLEKIVPFAQDIKGVENGNISYYRANTALNEALLSMSGGNPSLEPSGNTLSNGSGMIYSVTANGITLPQLGKGNSEYDPNWSILAPGKPVQLLLKNNTPIDWSLSYFIFRVPNLGVPQVLSGGTTPIINWTLSASGESLQASGSQIRASAINSTNISLNTTPGMTLAGINSTFGSFYTTKCVSPIVCTLKLSLINPLLLTTGEVVPYIEYQAIFDEPIPLQTAVIETQGYAGGFRKNITHFIQQMTTNEALDFTVFQ
;
A
#
# COMPACT_ATOMS: atom_id res chain seq x y z
N MET A 1 -61.09 -66.72 27.63
CA MET A 1 -60.31 -65.46 27.43
C MET A 1 -59.42 -65.66 26.22
N LYS A 2 -59.89 -65.28 25.02
CA LYS A 2 -59.26 -65.61 23.74
C LYS A 2 -58.57 -64.35 23.20
N ASN A 3 -57.24 -64.40 23.20
CA ASN A 3 -56.24 -63.53 22.57
C ASN A 3 -56.73 -62.24 21.86
N ASN A 4 -56.66 -61.13 22.60
CA ASN A 4 -56.67 -59.76 22.05
C ASN A 4 -55.24 -59.29 21.67
N THR A 5 -54.32 -60.23 21.44
CA THR A 5 -52.89 -59.98 21.19
C THR A 5 -52.62 -59.22 19.89
N LYS A 6 -53.55 -59.27 18.93
CA LYS A 6 -53.42 -58.55 17.65
C LYS A 6 -53.64 -57.04 17.78
N GLY A 7 -54.56 -56.61 18.65
CA GLY A 7 -54.81 -55.19 18.92
C GLY A 7 -53.70 -54.54 19.74
N SER A 8 -53.16 -55.26 20.74
CA SER A 8 -52.03 -54.78 21.53
C SER A 8 -50.74 -54.70 20.71
N ALA A 9 -50.49 -55.64 19.80
CA ALA A 9 -49.33 -55.61 18.91
C ALA A 9 -49.33 -54.39 17.97
N LEU A 10 -50.50 -53.97 17.49
CA LEU A 10 -50.64 -52.82 16.60
C LEU A 10 -50.41 -51.49 17.35
N ILE A 11 -50.91 -51.37 18.58
CA ILE A 11 -50.67 -50.20 19.44
C ILE A 11 -49.19 -50.09 19.81
N ILE A 12 -48.55 -51.21 20.17
CA ILE A 12 -47.13 -51.24 20.50
C ILE A 12 -46.28 -50.87 19.27
N SER A 13 -46.59 -51.39 18.08
CA SER A 13 -45.83 -51.05 16.89
C SER A 13 -45.97 -49.56 16.51
N MET A 14 -47.16 -48.99 16.68
CA MET A 14 -47.41 -47.57 16.46
C MET A 14 -46.67 -46.68 17.45
N PHE A 15 -46.58 -47.08 18.72
CA PHE A 15 -45.83 -46.34 19.73
C PHE A 15 -44.32 -46.39 19.47
N VAL A 16 -43.80 -47.56 19.08
CA VAL A 16 -42.38 -47.75 18.74
C VAL A 16 -42.00 -46.95 17.49
N THR A 17 -42.84 -46.93 16.44
CA THR A 17 -42.55 -46.14 15.23
C THR A 17 -42.56 -44.64 15.52
N ILE A 18 -43.48 -44.14 16.35
CA ILE A 18 -43.49 -42.72 16.77
C ILE A 18 -42.20 -42.37 17.51
N ILE A 19 -41.75 -43.21 18.45
CA ILE A 19 -40.50 -42.96 19.19
C ILE A 19 -39.30 -42.95 18.23
N ILE A 20 -39.21 -43.89 17.29
CA ILE A 20 -38.13 -43.95 16.30
C ILE A 20 -38.13 -42.69 15.42
N ILE A 21 -39.30 -42.21 14.99
CA ILE A 21 -39.41 -40.98 14.17
C ILE A 21 -38.95 -39.76 14.97
N ILE A 22 -39.37 -39.63 16.24
CA ILE A 22 -38.94 -38.51 17.10
C ILE A 22 -37.42 -38.51 17.28
N ILE A 23 -36.83 -39.68 17.55
CA ILE A 23 -35.37 -39.82 17.68
C ILE A 23 -34.66 -39.46 16.36
N ALA A 24 -35.21 -39.90 15.22
CA ALA A 24 -34.65 -39.59 13.90
C ALA A 24 -34.69 -38.09 13.58
N ILE A 25 -35.81 -37.41 13.87
CA ILE A 25 -35.94 -35.96 13.71
C ILE A 25 -34.95 -35.23 14.62
N TYR A 26 -34.87 -35.61 15.89
CA TYR A 26 -33.95 -35.02 16.86
C TYR A 26 -32.47 -35.19 16.44
N LEU A 27 -32.11 -36.37 15.91
CA LEU A 27 -30.76 -36.60 15.37
C LEU A 27 -30.49 -35.77 14.13
N LEU A 28 -31.46 -35.65 13.21
CA LEU A 28 -31.34 -34.80 12.02
C LEU A 28 -31.15 -33.32 12.40
N GLU A 29 -31.94 -32.80 13.33
CA GLU A 29 -31.83 -31.42 13.82
C GLU A 29 -30.48 -31.13 14.47
N LYS A 30 -29.85 -32.14 15.09
CA LYS A 30 -28.51 -31.99 15.65
C LYS A 30 -27.40 -32.12 14.61
N ILE A 31 -27.54 -32.99 13.61
CA ILE A 31 -26.48 -33.26 12.62
C ILE A 31 -26.42 -32.18 11.52
N VAL A 32 -27.57 -31.67 11.07
CA VAL A 32 -27.64 -30.65 10.00
C VAL A 32 -26.81 -29.40 10.28
N PRO A 33 -26.88 -28.75 11.47
CA PRO A 33 -26.07 -27.57 11.74
C PRO A 33 -24.55 -27.88 11.75
N PHE A 34 -24.13 -29.02 12.31
CA PHE A 34 -22.71 -29.41 12.24
C PHE A 34 -22.22 -29.61 10.81
N ALA A 35 -23.05 -30.19 9.93
CA ALA A 35 -22.70 -30.36 8.53
C ALA A 35 -22.61 -29.02 7.77
N GLN A 36 -23.44 -28.04 8.14
CA GLN A 36 -23.37 -26.67 7.60
C GLN A 36 -22.12 -25.93 8.07
N ASP A 37 -21.76 -26.05 9.35
CA ASP A 37 -20.55 -25.45 9.92
C ASP A 37 -19.28 -26.01 9.29
N ILE A 38 -19.20 -27.33 9.10
CA ILE A 38 -18.06 -27.99 8.44
C ILE A 38 -17.91 -27.48 7.00
N LYS A 39 -19.01 -27.38 6.25
CA LYS A 39 -19.00 -26.81 4.89
C LYS A 39 -18.61 -25.33 4.89
N GLY A 40 -18.98 -24.59 5.93
CA GLY A 40 -18.56 -23.19 6.11
C GLY A 40 -17.05 -23.07 6.29
N VAL A 41 -16.47 -23.89 7.16
CA VAL A 41 -15.02 -23.94 7.40
C VAL A 41 -14.26 -24.40 6.15
N GLU A 42 -14.76 -25.43 5.46
CA GLU A 42 -14.18 -25.93 4.21
C GLU A 42 -14.16 -24.85 3.12
N ASN A 43 -15.30 -24.20 2.87
CA ASN A 43 -15.39 -23.11 1.89
C ASN A 43 -14.54 -21.90 2.30
N GLY A 44 -14.46 -21.59 3.60
CA GLY A 44 -13.56 -20.59 4.15
C GLY A 44 -12.10 -20.89 3.83
N ASN A 45 -11.65 -22.12 4.06
CA ASN A 45 -10.29 -22.57 3.74
C ASN A 45 -10.02 -22.55 2.23
N ILE A 46 -10.96 -23.01 1.40
CA ILE A 46 -10.82 -22.95 -0.06
C ILE A 46 -10.65 -21.50 -0.52
N SER A 47 -11.46 -20.56 0.02
CA SER A 47 -11.34 -19.14 -0.31
C SER A 47 -9.97 -18.56 0.09
N TYR A 48 -9.42 -19.00 1.23
CA TYR A 48 -8.09 -18.60 1.69
C TYR A 48 -6.97 -19.11 0.77
N TYR A 49 -6.98 -20.40 0.41
CA TYR A 49 -5.98 -20.95 -0.51
C TYR A 49 -6.07 -20.32 -1.91
N ARG A 50 -7.30 -20.05 -2.40
CA ARG A 50 -7.51 -19.33 -3.66
C ARG A 50 -6.91 -17.92 -3.65
N ALA A 51 -7.08 -17.17 -2.56
CA ALA A 51 -6.48 -15.85 -2.41
C ALA A 51 -4.93 -15.90 -2.38
N ASN A 52 -4.35 -16.92 -1.74
CA ASN A 52 -2.89 -17.13 -1.75
C ASN A 52 -2.36 -17.59 -3.12
N THR A 53 -3.07 -18.45 -3.83
CA THR A 53 -2.70 -18.83 -5.19
C THR A 53 -2.70 -17.61 -6.11
N ALA A 54 -3.74 -16.78 -6.02
CA ALA A 54 -3.80 -15.52 -6.75
C ALA A 54 -2.64 -14.57 -6.39
N LEU A 55 -2.17 -14.59 -5.14
CA LEU A 55 -0.99 -13.82 -4.72
C LEU A 55 0.29 -14.35 -5.37
N ASN A 56 0.47 -15.66 -5.41
CA ASN A 56 1.63 -16.26 -6.08
C ASN A 56 1.60 -16.03 -7.60
N GLU A 57 0.42 -16.09 -8.24
CA GLU A 57 0.26 -15.74 -9.65
C GLU A 57 0.55 -14.26 -9.92
N ALA A 58 0.09 -13.37 -9.05
CA ALA A 58 0.43 -11.95 -9.13
C ALA A 58 1.94 -11.72 -8.99
N LEU A 59 2.59 -12.34 -7.99
CA LEU A 59 4.04 -12.27 -7.82
C LEU A 59 4.83 -12.81 -9.02
N LEU A 60 4.35 -13.90 -9.64
CA LEU A 60 4.98 -14.49 -10.82
C LEU A 60 4.78 -13.64 -12.09
N SER A 61 3.65 -12.95 -12.19
CA SER A 61 3.32 -12.09 -13.33
C SER A 61 3.96 -10.71 -13.24
N MET A 62 4.40 -10.28 -12.04
CA MET A 62 5.13 -9.04 -11.87
C MET A 62 6.45 -9.07 -12.64
N SER A 63 6.77 -7.95 -13.27
CA SER A 63 8.06 -7.72 -13.90
C SER A 63 9.14 -7.66 -12.81
N GLY A 64 10.00 -8.68 -12.77
CA GLY A 64 11.03 -8.86 -11.74
C GLY A 64 12.09 -7.75 -11.62
N GLY A 65 11.98 -6.64 -12.37
CA GLY A 65 12.97 -5.56 -12.35
C GLY A 65 12.47 -4.18 -12.76
N ASN A 66 11.20 -3.98 -13.13
CA ASN A 66 10.71 -2.64 -13.48
C ASN A 66 9.23 -2.42 -13.12
N PRO A 67 8.96 -2.00 -11.88
CA PRO A 67 7.61 -1.77 -11.39
C PRO A 67 6.77 -0.77 -12.22
N SER A 68 7.41 0.08 -13.04
CA SER A 68 6.67 0.97 -13.94
C SER A 68 5.96 0.23 -15.09
N LEU A 69 6.28 -1.05 -15.31
CA LEU A 69 5.64 -1.91 -16.30
C LEU A 69 4.42 -2.65 -15.73
N GLU A 70 4.18 -2.56 -14.42
CA GLU A 70 2.99 -3.19 -13.85
C GLU A 70 1.75 -2.44 -14.34
N PRO A 71 0.77 -3.16 -14.92
CA PRO A 71 -0.45 -2.55 -15.38
C PRO A 71 -1.17 -1.93 -14.19
N SER A 72 -1.51 -0.64 -14.29
CA SER A 72 -2.34 0.03 -13.31
C SER A 72 -3.71 -0.67 -13.24
N GLY A 73 -3.94 -1.48 -12.20
CA GLY A 73 -5.28 -1.97 -11.86
C GLY A 73 -5.86 -3.04 -12.78
N ASN A 74 -5.04 -3.80 -13.54
CA ASN A 74 -5.58 -4.94 -14.28
C ASN A 74 -6.08 -6.01 -13.32
N THR A 75 -7.40 -6.20 -13.32
CA THR A 75 -8.07 -7.24 -12.55
C THR A 75 -8.10 -8.50 -13.41
N LEU A 76 -7.21 -9.45 -13.15
CA LEU A 76 -7.24 -10.75 -13.83
C LEU A 76 -8.13 -11.68 -13.01
N SER A 77 -9.28 -12.01 -13.57
CA SER A 77 -10.23 -12.97 -13.02
C SER A 77 -10.10 -14.27 -13.79
N ASN A 78 -9.58 -15.31 -13.16
CA ASN A 78 -9.77 -16.66 -13.68
C ASN A 78 -11.18 -17.11 -13.25
N GLY A 79 -11.98 -17.66 -14.17
CA GLY A 79 -13.36 -18.11 -13.91
C GLY A 79 -13.52 -19.16 -12.79
N SER A 80 -12.42 -19.54 -12.14
CA SER A 80 -12.32 -20.37 -10.94
C SER A 80 -12.58 -19.64 -9.61
N GLY A 81 -12.87 -18.32 -9.63
CA GLY A 81 -13.17 -17.53 -8.43
C GLY A 81 -11.92 -16.96 -7.74
N MET A 82 -10.86 -16.74 -8.52
CA MET A 82 -9.64 -16.05 -8.11
C MET A 82 -9.56 -14.71 -8.85
N ILE A 83 -9.32 -13.64 -8.11
CA ILE A 83 -9.14 -12.30 -8.65
C ILE A 83 -7.88 -11.69 -8.03
N TYR A 84 -7.00 -11.12 -8.84
CA TYR A 84 -5.92 -10.27 -8.34
C TYR A 84 -5.80 -8.98 -9.13
N SER A 85 -5.30 -7.95 -8.46
CA SER A 85 -4.89 -6.68 -9.06
C SER A 85 -3.50 -6.31 -8.54
N VAL A 86 -2.67 -5.78 -9.44
CA VAL A 86 -1.36 -5.21 -9.11
C VAL A 86 -1.44 -3.72 -9.36
N THR A 87 -0.92 -2.94 -8.42
CA THR A 87 -0.89 -1.49 -8.53
C THR A 87 0.50 -0.97 -8.18
N ALA A 88 1.19 -0.38 -9.15
CA ALA A 88 2.57 0.10 -8.98
C ALA A 88 2.80 1.56 -9.39
N ASN A 89 1.82 2.22 -10.00
CA ASN A 89 1.89 3.63 -10.39
C ASN A 89 0.71 4.41 -9.77
N GLY A 90 0.91 5.71 -9.52
CA GLY A 90 -0.16 6.59 -9.04
C GLY A 90 0.19 8.06 -9.19
N ILE A 91 -0.85 8.90 -9.33
CA ILE A 91 -0.75 10.36 -9.30
C ILE A 91 -0.64 10.91 -7.88
N THR A 92 -0.94 10.09 -6.87
CA THR A 92 -0.82 10.41 -5.45
C THR A 92 0.07 9.37 -4.76
N LEU A 93 1.04 9.85 -3.96
CA LEU A 93 1.94 9.03 -3.18
C LEU A 93 1.82 9.38 -1.67
N PRO A 94 1.52 8.43 -0.78
CA PRO A 94 1.06 7.08 -1.10
C PRO A 94 -0.31 7.13 -1.79
N GLN A 95 -0.73 6.00 -2.36
CA GLN A 95 -2.10 5.86 -2.79
C GLN A 95 -3.07 6.06 -1.62
N LEU A 96 -4.25 6.59 -1.93
CA LEU A 96 -5.31 6.83 -0.95
C LEU A 96 -5.61 5.54 -0.17
N GLY A 97 -5.53 5.63 1.17
CA GLY A 97 -5.71 4.52 2.09
C GLY A 97 -4.58 3.48 2.14
N LYS A 98 -3.43 3.73 1.50
CA LYS A 98 -2.27 2.81 1.41
C LYS A 98 -0.97 3.39 1.99
N GLY A 99 -1.08 4.46 2.77
CA GLY A 99 0.02 5.03 3.54
C GLY A 99 0.45 4.14 4.72
N ASN A 100 1.68 4.33 5.17
CA ASN A 100 2.26 3.60 6.31
C ASN A 100 2.22 4.40 7.62
N SER A 101 1.51 5.53 7.68
CA SER A 101 1.26 6.25 8.93
C SER A 101 0.31 5.48 9.85
N GLU A 102 0.61 5.51 11.14
CA GLU A 102 -0.23 4.95 12.21
C GLU A 102 -1.47 5.84 12.49
N TYR A 103 -1.41 7.12 12.13
CA TYR A 103 -2.46 8.10 12.45
C TYR A 103 -3.42 8.35 11.28
N ASP A 104 -2.94 8.25 10.05
CA ASP A 104 -3.77 8.45 8.86
C ASP A 104 -3.33 7.53 7.70
N PRO A 105 -4.19 6.61 7.25
CA PRO A 105 -3.85 5.66 6.20
C PRO A 105 -3.65 6.32 4.82
N ASN A 106 -3.89 7.62 4.65
CA ASN A 106 -3.62 8.33 3.39
C ASN A 106 -2.20 8.91 3.32
N TRP A 107 -1.38 8.74 4.37
CA TRP A 107 -0.09 9.42 4.51
C TRP A 107 1.05 8.45 4.70
N SER A 108 2.20 8.79 4.12
CA SER A 108 3.43 8.03 4.31
C SER A 108 4.36 8.69 5.31
N ILE A 109 5.16 7.89 5.99
CA ILE A 109 6.13 8.29 6.97
C ILE A 109 7.46 8.63 6.29
N LEU A 110 8.00 9.80 6.61
CA LEU A 110 9.40 10.17 6.37
C LEU A 110 10.10 10.30 7.71
N ALA A 111 11.10 9.44 7.96
CA ALA A 111 11.82 9.34 9.22
C ALA A 111 13.34 9.52 9.03
N PRO A 112 14.08 9.94 10.06
CA PRO A 112 15.55 9.97 10.02
C PRO A 112 16.11 8.59 9.65
N GLY A 113 17.04 8.55 8.70
CA GLY A 113 17.64 7.29 8.20
C GLY A 113 16.75 6.48 7.25
N LYS A 114 15.51 6.91 6.99
CA LYS A 114 14.60 6.29 6.00
C LYS A 114 14.24 7.32 4.91
N PRO A 115 15.15 7.58 3.96
CA PRO A 115 14.90 8.56 2.92
C PRO A 115 13.82 8.05 1.95
N VAL A 116 13.09 8.99 1.38
CA VAL A 116 12.15 8.74 0.29
C VAL A 116 12.90 8.88 -1.02
N GLN A 117 12.79 7.87 -1.89
CA GLN A 117 13.36 7.90 -3.23
C GLN A 117 12.25 7.66 -4.25
N LEU A 118 12.12 8.58 -5.21
CA LEU A 118 11.13 8.54 -6.28
C LEU A 118 11.83 8.46 -7.63
N LEU A 119 11.39 7.55 -8.47
CA LEU A 119 11.86 7.41 -9.85
C LEU A 119 10.94 8.23 -10.76
N LEU A 120 11.52 9.23 -11.41
CA LEU A 120 10.84 10.13 -12.32
C LEU A 120 11.20 9.71 -13.75
N LYS A 121 10.27 9.03 -14.43
CA LYS A 121 10.42 8.61 -15.83
C LYS A 121 9.72 9.61 -16.74
N ASN A 122 10.36 9.93 -17.85
CA ASN A 122 9.89 10.93 -18.79
C ASN A 122 9.22 10.33 -20.05
N ASN A 123 8.39 9.30 -19.89
CA ASN A 123 7.51 8.90 -21.01
C ASN A 123 6.46 10.01 -21.25
N THR A 124 6.01 10.64 -20.17
CA THR A 124 5.29 11.92 -20.14
C THR A 124 6.02 12.85 -19.14
N PRO A 125 6.40 14.07 -19.54
CA PRO A 125 7.07 14.99 -18.63
C PRO A 125 6.10 15.50 -17.57
N ILE A 126 6.43 15.26 -16.30
CA ILE A 126 5.73 15.83 -15.13
C ILE A 126 5.75 17.36 -15.20
N ASP A 127 4.57 17.97 -15.14
CA ASP A 127 4.41 19.40 -14.93
C ASP A 127 4.60 19.74 -13.43
N TRP A 128 5.80 20.23 -13.12
CA TRP A 128 6.15 20.66 -11.77
C TRP A 128 5.39 21.91 -11.30
N SER A 129 4.70 22.63 -12.20
CA SER A 129 3.80 23.72 -11.80
C SER A 129 2.50 23.20 -11.16
N LEU A 130 2.09 21.98 -11.51
CA LEU A 130 0.90 21.30 -10.97
C LEU A 130 1.25 20.29 -9.88
N SER A 131 2.51 19.84 -9.82
CA SER A 131 3.00 18.87 -8.84
C SER A 131 3.49 19.52 -7.55
N TYR A 132 3.13 18.93 -6.40
CA TYR A 132 3.52 19.45 -5.09
C TYR A 132 3.57 18.36 -4.01
N PHE A 133 4.27 18.68 -2.92
CA PHE A 133 4.37 17.87 -1.73
C PHE A 133 3.65 18.54 -0.56
N ILE A 134 2.99 17.74 0.27
CA ILE A 134 2.43 18.18 1.53
C ILE A 134 3.17 17.44 2.63
N PHE A 135 3.69 18.17 3.60
CA PHE A 135 4.34 17.61 4.78
C PHE A 135 3.61 18.05 6.02
N ARG A 136 3.41 17.12 6.95
CA ARG A 136 2.80 17.42 8.22
C ARG A 136 3.39 16.65 9.38
N VAL A 137 3.25 17.21 10.57
CA VAL A 137 3.50 16.46 11.81
C VAL A 137 2.29 15.53 12.04
N PRO A 138 2.50 14.27 12.47
CA PRO A 138 1.41 13.35 12.74
C PRO A 138 0.40 13.95 13.73
N ASN A 139 -0.89 13.73 13.48
CA ASN A 139 -1.94 14.31 14.30
C ASN A 139 -2.10 13.52 15.61
N LEU A 140 -1.53 14.04 16.69
CA LEU A 140 -1.64 13.48 18.05
C LEU A 140 -2.92 13.93 18.79
N GLY A 141 -3.94 14.41 18.06
CA GLY A 141 -5.19 14.95 18.61
C GLY A 141 -5.21 16.47 18.76
N VAL A 142 -4.05 17.14 18.66
CA VAL A 142 -3.90 18.60 18.63
C VAL A 142 -2.91 18.97 17.52
N PRO A 143 -3.13 20.06 16.74
CA PRO A 143 -2.15 20.52 15.76
C PRO A 143 -0.81 20.84 16.42
N GLN A 144 0.22 20.08 16.06
CA GLN A 144 1.58 20.26 16.55
C GLN A 144 2.40 21.11 15.59
N VAL A 145 3.30 21.95 16.12
CA VAL A 145 4.18 22.80 15.31
C VAL A 145 5.63 22.51 15.65
N LEU A 146 6.46 22.37 14.62
CA LEU A 146 7.90 22.20 14.80
C LEU A 146 8.53 23.52 15.26
N SER A 147 9.43 23.42 16.23
CA SER A 147 10.31 24.50 16.68
C SER A 147 11.43 24.79 15.69
N GLY A 148 12.07 25.95 15.84
CA GLY A 148 13.20 26.35 14.99
C GLY A 148 12.77 26.68 13.56
N GLY A 149 11.79 27.56 13.38
CA GLY A 149 11.14 27.84 12.09
C GLY A 149 12.07 28.01 10.87
N THR A 150 13.29 28.52 11.04
CA THR A 150 14.28 28.66 9.96
C THR A 150 15.20 27.46 9.75
N THR A 151 15.20 26.49 10.66
CA THR A 151 16.02 25.29 10.62
C THR A 151 15.59 24.44 9.42
N PRO A 152 16.54 24.04 8.55
CA PRO A 152 16.24 23.16 7.44
C PRO A 152 15.95 21.74 7.98
N ILE A 153 14.83 21.16 7.61
CA ILE A 153 14.36 19.86 8.11
C ILE A 153 14.51 18.78 7.05
N ILE A 154 14.09 19.07 5.82
CA ILE A 154 14.13 18.12 4.70
C ILE A 154 15.11 18.63 3.65
N ASN A 155 16.09 17.81 3.32
CA ASN A 155 16.94 17.99 2.16
C ASN A 155 16.34 17.28 0.95
N TRP A 156 16.46 17.90 -0.22
CA TRP A 156 16.08 17.30 -1.49
C TRP A 156 17.28 17.22 -2.43
N THR A 157 17.30 16.22 -3.28
CA THR A 157 18.33 16.04 -4.32
C THR A 157 17.69 15.41 -5.55
N LEU A 158 17.91 16.01 -6.70
CA LEU A 158 17.48 15.49 -7.99
C LEU A 158 18.71 15.02 -8.76
N SER A 159 18.80 13.72 -9.02
CA SER A 159 19.91 13.10 -9.73
C SER A 159 19.47 12.65 -11.12
N ALA A 160 20.28 12.99 -12.12
CA ALA A 160 20.21 12.52 -13.50
C ALA A 160 21.51 11.79 -13.85
N SER A 161 21.56 11.10 -14.99
CA SER A 161 22.79 10.41 -15.43
C SER A 161 23.97 11.40 -15.50
N GLY A 162 24.95 11.22 -14.61
CA GLY A 162 26.18 12.00 -14.56
C GLY A 162 26.13 13.35 -13.82
N GLU A 163 24.98 13.80 -13.33
CA GLU A 163 24.88 15.08 -12.61
C GLU A 163 23.77 15.06 -11.55
N SER A 164 23.98 15.74 -10.43
CA SER A 164 22.96 15.92 -9.40
C SER A 164 22.80 17.38 -9.03
N LEU A 165 21.55 17.79 -8.83
CA LEU A 165 21.16 19.08 -8.30
C LEU A 165 20.79 18.91 -6.82
N GLN A 166 21.47 19.64 -5.94
CA GLN A 166 21.23 19.59 -4.50
C GLN A 166 20.58 20.88 -4.02
N ALA A 167 19.79 20.77 -2.94
CA ALA A 167 19.17 21.91 -2.29
C ALA A 167 20.23 22.85 -1.68
N SER A 168 20.66 23.86 -2.45
CA SER A 168 21.67 24.83 -2.03
C SER A 168 21.02 25.99 -1.28
N GLY A 169 20.70 25.77 0.00
CA GLY A 169 20.00 26.76 0.86
C GLY A 169 18.48 26.80 0.70
N SER A 170 17.94 25.97 -0.19
CA SER A 170 16.53 25.78 -0.51
C SER A 170 15.92 24.54 0.16
N GLN A 171 16.56 24.03 1.21
CA GLN A 171 16.00 22.94 2.01
C GLN A 171 14.65 23.37 2.59
N ILE A 172 13.75 22.40 2.75
CA ILE A 172 12.43 22.64 3.33
C ILE A 172 12.62 22.86 4.83
N ARG A 173 12.15 24.00 5.32
CA ARG A 173 12.33 24.44 6.70
C ARG A 173 11.16 24.01 7.58
N ALA A 174 11.37 24.00 8.89
CA ALA A 174 10.34 23.69 9.87
C ALA A 174 9.06 24.53 9.69
N SER A 175 9.19 25.82 9.32
CA SER A 175 8.04 26.70 9.08
C SER A 175 7.17 26.34 7.89
N ALA A 176 7.67 25.52 6.95
CA ALA A 176 6.94 25.08 5.78
C ALA A 176 6.16 23.77 6.02
N ILE A 177 6.41 23.10 7.15
CA ILE A 177 5.69 21.90 7.56
C ILE A 177 4.35 22.33 8.18
N ASN A 178 3.24 21.65 7.82
CA ASN A 178 1.85 21.97 8.21
C ASN A 178 1.22 23.23 7.59
N SER A 179 1.95 24.05 6.82
CA SER A 179 1.44 25.36 6.38
C SER A 179 0.87 25.39 4.96
N THR A 180 1.53 24.75 4.00
CA THR A 180 1.30 24.97 2.57
C THR A 180 1.76 23.80 1.72
N ASN A 181 1.18 23.68 0.52
CA ASN A 181 1.70 22.81 -0.54
C ASN A 181 3.08 23.32 -0.98
N ILE A 182 4.07 22.42 -1.00
CA ILE A 182 5.45 22.71 -1.36
C ILE A 182 5.67 22.28 -2.81
N SER A 183 5.71 23.25 -3.73
CA SER A 183 6.18 23.00 -5.09
C SER A 183 7.70 23.13 -5.15
N LEU A 184 8.36 22.16 -5.78
CA LEU A 184 9.80 22.22 -6.02
C LEU A 184 10.17 23.01 -7.27
N ASN A 185 9.24 23.31 -8.18
CA ASN A 185 9.53 23.83 -9.53
C ASN A 185 10.57 24.98 -9.57
N THR A 186 10.35 26.00 -8.77
CA THR A 186 11.20 27.21 -8.73
C THR A 186 12.26 27.16 -7.63
N THR A 187 12.37 26.05 -6.89
CA THR A 187 13.36 25.95 -5.79
C THR A 187 14.77 25.96 -6.37
N PRO A 188 15.65 26.85 -5.89
CA PRO A 188 17.01 26.95 -6.40
C PRO A 188 17.84 25.78 -5.89
N GLY A 189 18.74 25.28 -6.71
CA GLY A 189 19.71 24.26 -6.35
C GLY A 189 21.06 24.55 -6.98
N MET A 190 22.05 23.77 -6.57
CA MET A 190 23.40 23.85 -7.12
C MET A 190 23.87 22.45 -7.49
N THR A 191 24.50 22.33 -8.65
CA THR A 191 25.10 21.06 -9.06
C THR A 191 26.45 20.88 -8.40
N LEU A 192 26.99 19.65 -8.42
CA LEU A 192 28.34 19.38 -7.90
C LEU A 192 29.44 20.19 -8.59
N ALA A 193 29.19 20.66 -9.82
CA ALA A 193 30.08 21.54 -10.56
C ALA A 193 29.95 23.03 -10.18
N GLY A 194 29.09 23.37 -9.20
CA GLY A 194 28.86 24.75 -8.76
C GLY A 194 27.90 25.55 -9.64
N ILE A 195 27.19 24.90 -10.56
CA ILE A 195 26.23 25.57 -11.46
C ILE A 195 24.90 25.73 -10.73
N ASN A 196 24.40 26.97 -10.66
CA ASN A 196 23.07 27.25 -10.13
C ASN A 196 21.99 26.93 -11.16
N SER A 197 20.94 26.23 -10.74
CA SER A 197 19.74 25.97 -11.55
C SER A 197 18.53 25.85 -10.64
N THR A 198 17.32 25.98 -11.19
CA THR A 198 16.10 25.63 -10.46
C THR A 198 15.79 24.14 -10.65
N PHE A 199 15.07 23.56 -9.70
CA PHE A 199 14.62 22.17 -9.80
C PHE A 199 13.91 21.86 -11.13
N GLY A 200 12.92 22.69 -11.51
CA GLY A 200 12.14 22.49 -12.73
C GLY A 200 12.98 22.66 -14.00
N SER A 201 13.92 23.61 -14.02
CA SER A 201 14.82 23.79 -15.16
C SER A 201 15.81 22.63 -15.27
N PHE A 202 16.37 22.15 -14.16
CA PHE A 202 17.23 20.97 -14.17
C PHE A 202 16.47 19.73 -14.61
N TYR A 203 15.24 19.52 -14.12
CA TYR A 203 14.40 18.41 -14.53
C TYR A 203 14.15 18.42 -16.04
N THR A 204 13.68 19.54 -16.58
CA THR A 204 13.36 19.66 -18.02
C THR A 204 14.58 19.54 -18.93
N THR A 205 15.78 19.86 -18.45
CA THR A 205 17.01 19.81 -19.25
C THR A 205 17.81 18.52 -19.11
N LYS A 206 17.79 17.88 -17.93
CA LYS A 206 18.63 16.71 -17.62
C LYS A 206 17.85 15.42 -17.48
N CYS A 207 16.55 15.48 -17.20
CA CYS A 207 15.66 14.32 -17.12
C CYS A 207 14.92 14.07 -18.45
N VAL A 208 15.58 14.34 -19.57
CA VAL A 208 15.01 14.17 -20.91
C VAL A 208 15.12 12.70 -21.33
N SER A 209 14.02 12.15 -21.86
CA SER A 209 13.96 10.77 -22.33
C SER A 209 15.18 10.42 -23.22
N PRO A 210 15.87 9.29 -22.97
CA PRO A 210 15.48 8.15 -22.14
C PRO A 210 15.98 8.19 -20.68
N ILE A 211 16.52 9.31 -20.21
CA ILE A 211 17.18 9.39 -18.89
C ILE A 211 16.13 9.35 -17.77
N VAL A 212 16.28 8.40 -16.85
CA VAL A 212 15.48 8.33 -15.62
C VAL A 212 16.12 9.22 -14.57
N CYS A 213 15.31 10.06 -13.93
CA CYS A 213 15.77 10.87 -12.82
C CYS A 213 15.33 10.30 -11.48
N THR A 214 16.15 10.49 -10.47
CA THR A 214 15.87 10.07 -9.10
C THR A 214 15.72 11.30 -8.22
N LEU A 215 14.53 11.48 -7.64
CA LEU A 215 14.30 12.48 -6.60
C LEU A 215 14.43 11.81 -5.22
N LYS A 216 15.35 12.32 -4.40
CA LYS A 216 15.55 11.89 -3.03
C LYS A 216 15.14 12.99 -2.05
N LEU A 217 14.32 12.63 -1.06
CA LEU A 217 13.93 13.46 0.06
C LEU A 217 14.44 12.82 1.35
N SER A 218 15.08 13.58 2.23
CA SER A 218 15.69 13.05 3.45
C SER A 218 15.58 14.03 4.60
N LEU A 219 15.25 13.52 5.79
CA LEU A 219 15.33 14.31 7.02
C LEU A 219 16.79 14.47 7.44
N ILE A 220 17.22 15.71 7.64
CA ILE A 220 18.61 16.06 7.98
C ILE A 220 18.79 16.59 9.40
N ASN A 221 17.71 17.00 10.06
CA ASN A 221 17.75 17.55 11.41
C ASN A 221 16.65 16.91 12.29
N PRO A 222 16.87 16.87 13.62
CA PRO A 222 15.87 16.34 14.55
C PRO A 222 14.60 17.18 14.50
N LEU A 223 13.46 16.50 14.59
CA LEU A 223 12.14 17.13 14.62
C LEU A 223 11.82 17.46 16.07
N LEU A 224 11.90 18.73 16.43
CA LEU A 224 11.59 19.21 17.78
C LEU A 224 10.29 19.98 17.77
N LEU A 225 9.33 19.63 18.62
CA LEU A 225 8.12 20.41 18.83
C LEU A 225 8.41 21.72 19.57
N THR A 226 7.49 22.68 19.50
CA THR A 226 7.54 23.89 20.33
C THR A 226 7.54 23.60 21.83
N THR A 227 7.04 22.43 22.24
CA THR A 227 7.08 21.92 23.62
C THR A 227 8.45 21.36 24.03
N GLY A 228 9.38 21.19 23.10
CA GLY A 228 10.70 20.59 23.31
C GLY A 228 10.74 19.06 23.13
N GLU A 229 9.61 18.43 22.85
CA GLU A 229 9.54 16.99 22.58
C GLU A 229 10.07 16.64 21.18
N VAL A 230 10.70 15.47 21.06
CA VAL A 230 11.22 14.96 19.78
C VAL A 230 10.14 14.15 19.07
N VAL A 231 9.84 14.52 17.83
CA VAL A 231 8.96 13.73 16.95
C VAL A 231 9.79 12.70 16.19
N PRO A 232 9.38 11.42 16.16
CA PRO A 232 10.15 10.37 15.47
C PRO A 232 10.13 10.50 13.94
N TYR A 233 9.08 11.09 13.37
CA TYR A 233 8.89 11.20 11.92
C TYR A 233 7.91 12.31 11.54
N ILE A 234 7.89 12.67 10.24
CA ILE A 234 6.81 13.47 9.64
C ILE A 234 6.02 12.61 8.66
N GLU A 235 4.80 13.04 8.39
CA GLU A 235 3.95 12.49 7.35
C GLU A 235 4.12 13.30 6.06
N TYR A 236 4.08 12.62 4.92
CA TYR A 236 4.09 13.27 3.62
C TYR A 236 3.06 12.67 2.68
N GLN A 237 2.60 13.52 1.77
CA GLN A 237 1.84 13.18 0.59
C GLN A 237 2.47 13.91 -0.61
N ALA A 238 2.59 13.25 -1.75
CA ALA A 238 3.03 13.88 -2.99
C ALA A 238 1.96 13.71 -4.05
N ILE A 239 1.68 14.78 -4.78
CA ILE A 239 0.65 14.86 -5.80
C ILE A 239 1.31 15.29 -7.10
N PHE A 240 1.10 14.50 -8.15
CA PHE A 240 1.65 14.69 -9.48
C PHE A 240 0.52 14.82 -10.49
N ASP A 241 0.78 15.52 -11.59
CA ASP A 241 -0.10 15.60 -12.75
C ASP A 241 -0.10 14.30 -13.58
N GLU A 242 1.04 13.61 -13.59
CA GLU A 242 1.25 12.34 -14.29
C GLU A 242 1.48 11.17 -13.32
N PRO A 243 1.05 9.94 -13.66
CA PRO A 243 1.30 8.77 -12.81
C PRO A 243 2.80 8.48 -12.68
N ILE A 244 3.30 8.42 -11.45
CA ILE A 244 4.68 8.01 -11.18
C ILE A 244 4.73 6.66 -10.47
N PRO A 245 5.83 5.90 -10.61
CA PRO A 245 6.05 4.69 -9.83
C PRO A 245 5.94 4.95 -8.32
N LEU A 246 5.10 4.14 -7.66
CA LEU A 246 4.97 4.10 -6.21
C LEU A 246 6.27 3.63 -5.57
N GLN A 247 6.51 3.90 -4.29
CA GLN A 247 7.67 3.28 -3.59
C GLN A 247 7.46 1.80 -3.32
N THR A 248 6.19 1.40 -3.19
CA THR A 248 5.78 0.02 -2.95
C THR A 248 4.71 -0.33 -3.97
N ALA A 249 4.89 -1.44 -4.68
CA ALA A 249 3.78 -2.06 -5.41
C ALA A 249 2.82 -2.70 -4.40
N VAL A 250 1.53 -2.59 -4.67
CA VAL A 250 0.46 -3.21 -3.87
C VAL A 250 -0.17 -4.31 -4.70
N ILE A 251 -0.18 -5.53 -4.16
CA ILE A 251 -0.97 -6.63 -4.70
C ILE A 251 -2.21 -6.79 -3.84
N GLU A 252 -3.38 -6.78 -4.47
CA GLU A 252 -4.63 -7.15 -3.83
C GLU A 252 -5.17 -8.43 -4.47
N THR A 253 -5.46 -9.42 -3.64
CA THR A 253 -5.98 -10.71 -4.11
C THR A 253 -7.23 -11.10 -3.38
N GLN A 254 -8.09 -11.84 -4.08
CA GLN A 254 -9.39 -12.25 -3.61
C GLN A 254 -9.64 -13.70 -4.04
N GLY A 255 -10.04 -14.51 -3.08
CA GLY A 255 -10.50 -15.87 -3.30
C GLY A 255 -11.95 -16.01 -2.90
N TYR A 256 -12.75 -16.63 -3.76
CA TYR A 256 -14.17 -16.87 -3.54
C TYR A 256 -14.48 -18.36 -3.57
N ALA A 257 -15.24 -18.85 -2.58
CA ALA A 257 -15.76 -20.21 -2.58
C ALA A 257 -17.03 -20.31 -1.72
N GLY A 258 -18.12 -20.86 -2.27
CA GLY A 258 -19.35 -21.16 -1.51
C GLY A 258 -19.96 -19.97 -0.74
N GLY A 259 -19.84 -18.74 -1.27
CA GLY A 259 -20.30 -17.51 -0.61
C GLY A 259 -19.29 -16.86 0.35
N PHE A 260 -18.16 -17.51 0.62
CA PHE A 260 -17.06 -16.96 1.40
C PHE A 260 -16.10 -16.21 0.49
N ARG A 261 -15.66 -15.03 0.95
CA ARG A 261 -14.67 -14.19 0.29
C ARG A 261 -13.51 -13.94 1.24
N LYS A 262 -12.29 -14.22 0.79
CA LYS A 262 -11.07 -13.83 1.50
C LYS A 262 -10.31 -12.81 0.66
N ASN A 263 -9.95 -11.69 1.27
CA ASN A 263 -9.09 -10.68 0.67
C ASN A 263 -7.72 -10.72 1.34
N ILE A 264 -6.65 -10.63 0.55
CA ILE A 264 -5.27 -10.51 1.02
C ILE A 264 -4.66 -9.29 0.32
N THR A 265 -3.93 -8.47 1.07
CA THR A 265 -3.17 -7.34 0.54
C THR A 265 -1.71 -7.54 0.90
N HIS A 266 -0.82 -7.40 -0.08
CA HIS A 266 0.61 -7.55 0.10
C HIS A 266 1.34 -6.32 -0.48
N PHE A 267 2.29 -5.79 0.29
CA PHE A 267 3.10 -4.63 -0.10
C PHE A 267 4.49 -5.11 -0.48
N ILE A 268 4.96 -4.73 -1.66
CA ILE A 268 6.28 -5.10 -2.18
C ILE A 268 7.06 -3.82 -2.37
N GLN A 269 8.17 -3.65 -1.66
CA GLN A 269 9.04 -2.50 -1.83
C GLN A 269 9.69 -2.55 -3.22
N GLN A 270 9.69 -1.42 -3.92
CA GLN A 270 10.42 -1.30 -5.17
C GLN A 270 11.91 -1.22 -4.85
N MET A 271 12.69 -2.10 -5.50
CA MET A 271 14.14 -2.02 -5.42
C MET A 271 14.59 -0.77 -6.17
N THR A 272 15.02 0.24 -5.42
CA THR A 272 15.69 1.39 -6.01
C THR A 272 17.12 0.98 -6.33
N THR A 273 17.35 0.52 -7.56
CA THR A 273 18.71 0.34 -8.07
C THR A 273 19.36 1.72 -8.09
N ASN A 274 20.33 1.92 -7.20
CA ASN A 274 21.19 3.08 -7.25
C ASN A 274 22.15 2.90 -8.42
N GLU A 275 21.94 3.61 -9.53
CA GLU A 275 22.86 3.55 -10.68
C GLU A 275 24.30 4.01 -10.34
N ALA A 276 24.55 4.57 -9.15
CA ALA A 276 25.89 4.89 -8.68
C ALA A 276 26.60 3.75 -7.93
N LEU A 277 25.87 2.73 -7.46
CA LEU A 277 26.42 1.57 -6.76
C LEU A 277 25.60 0.34 -7.18
N ASP A 278 26.15 -0.39 -8.14
CA ASP A 278 25.60 -1.54 -8.85
C ASP A 278 25.46 -2.79 -7.95
N PHE A 279 24.71 -2.68 -6.84
CA PHE A 279 24.27 -3.84 -6.08
C PHE A 279 22.87 -3.65 -5.49
N THR A 280 22.07 -4.68 -5.73
CA THR A 280 20.75 -4.90 -5.15
C THR A 280 20.91 -5.60 -3.81
N VAL A 281 20.48 -4.97 -2.71
CA VAL A 281 20.32 -5.67 -1.43
C VAL A 281 18.86 -6.06 -1.30
N PHE A 282 18.59 -7.36 -1.37
CA PHE A 282 17.29 -7.92 -0.99
C PHE A 282 17.14 -7.79 0.53
N GLN A 283 16.04 -7.18 0.99
CA GLN A 283 15.52 -7.39 2.35
C GLN A 283 14.33 -8.34 2.29
#